data_AF-A0A843E6H2-F1
#
_entry.id   AF-A0A843E6H2-F1
#
_cell.length_a   1.000
_cell.length_b   1.000
_cell.length_c   1.000
_cell.angle_alpha   90.00
_cell.angle_beta   90.00
_cell.angle_gamma   90.00
#
_symmetry.space_group_name_H-M   'P 1'
#
loop_
_entity.id
_entity.type
_entity.pdbx_description
1 polymer ?
#
loop_
_entity_poly.entity_id
_entity_poly.type
_entity_poly.pdbx_seq_one_letter_code
_entity_poly.pdbx_strand_id
1 'polypeptide(L)'
;EKLVPRIKPLWNTPEKEVGMWAILNGSEIHLDECPYSNLSLRAKIKEVLNKTESKHPGTKENVLESFKEILDVENIRTVLNECERCGEPTSAKICKACEIKDIVNENKK
;
A
#
# COMPACT_ATOMS: atom_id res chain seq x y z
N GLU A 1 -1.56 1.13 -22.60
CA GLU A 1 -1.90 -0.25 -22.18
C GLU A 1 -0.77 -1.00 -21.44
N LYS A 2 0.27 -0.32 -20.92
CA LYS A 2 1.38 -0.99 -20.19
C LYS A 2 1.13 -1.25 -18.70
N LEU A 3 0.09 -0.68 -18.09
CA LEU A 3 -0.21 -0.91 -16.67
C LEU A 3 -1.00 -2.19 -16.47
N VAL A 4 -0.43 -3.14 -15.73
CA VAL A 4 -1.13 -4.37 -15.33
C VAL A 4 -2.13 -4.05 -14.21
N PRO A 5 -3.41 -4.45 -14.31
CA PRO A 5 -4.40 -4.28 -13.26
C PRO A 5 -3.96 -4.92 -11.94
N ARG A 6 -4.22 -4.24 -10.82
CA ARG A 6 -3.89 -4.75 -9.48
C ARG A 6 -5.16 -5.01 -8.70
N ILE A 7 -5.29 -6.23 -8.17
CA ILE A 7 -6.37 -6.62 -7.26
C ILE A 7 -5.83 -6.77 -5.85
N LYS A 8 -6.70 -6.60 -4.84
CA LYS A 8 -6.39 -6.84 -3.43
C LYS A 8 -7.39 -7.84 -2.84
N PRO A 9 -7.15 -9.16 -2.99
CA PRO A 9 -8.11 -10.18 -2.58
C PRO A 9 -8.46 -10.13 -1.09
N LEU A 10 -7.49 -9.75 -0.25
CA LEU A 10 -7.61 -9.72 1.22
C LEU A 10 -7.89 -8.31 1.77
N TRP A 11 -8.37 -7.38 0.94
CA TRP A 11 -8.51 -5.97 1.34
C TRP A 11 -9.48 -5.71 2.50
N ASN A 12 -10.44 -6.62 2.71
CA ASN A 12 -11.44 -6.60 3.77
C ASN A 12 -11.21 -7.72 4.80
N THR A 13 -10.02 -8.33 4.84
CA THR A 13 -9.68 -9.37 5.82
C THR A 13 -8.73 -8.80 6.88
N PRO A 14 -9.06 -8.88 8.19
CA PRO A 14 -8.17 -8.41 9.25
C PRO A 14 -6.81 -9.11 9.24
N GLU A 15 -5.74 -8.34 9.50
CA GLU A 15 -4.36 -8.88 9.55
C GLU A 15 -4.22 -10.04 10.55
N LYS A 16 -4.93 -9.98 11.68
CA LYS A 16 -4.95 -11.04 12.69
C LYS A 16 -5.51 -12.35 12.12
N GLU A 17 -6.54 -12.28 11.28
CA GLU A 17 -7.16 -13.46 10.66
C GLU A 17 -6.26 -14.05 9.58
N VAL A 18 -5.65 -13.20 8.75
CA VAL A 18 -4.66 -13.64 7.74
C VAL A 18 -3.48 -14.35 8.41
N GLY A 19 -2.93 -13.79 9.49
CA GLY A 19 -1.84 -14.40 10.25
C GLY A 19 -2.24 -15.71 10.92
N MET A 20 -3.42 -15.75 11.55
CA MET A 20 -3.94 -16.97 12.18
C MET A 20 -4.16 -18.08 11.15
N TRP A 21 -4.73 -17.74 9.99
CA TRP A 21 -4.91 -18.68 8.89
C TRP A 21 -3.56 -19.24 8.41
N ALA A 22 -2.55 -18.40 8.21
CA ALA A 22 -1.23 -18.83 7.76
C ALA A 22 -0.58 -19.81 8.74
N ILE A 23 -0.67 -19.54 10.05
CA ILE A 23 -0.15 -20.42 11.10
C ILE A 23 -0.89 -21.76 11.13
N LEU A 24 -2.24 -21.73 11.10
CA LEU A 24 -3.06 -22.95 11.13
C LEU A 24 -2.83 -23.85 9.91
N ASN A 25 -2.46 -23.26 8.77
CA ASN A 25 -2.16 -24.00 7.54
C ASN A 25 -0.67 -24.35 7.40
N GLY A 26 0.16 -24.10 8.42
CA GLY A 26 1.59 -24.43 8.38
C GLY A 26 2.37 -23.69 7.30
N SER A 27 1.96 -22.48 6.92
CA SER A 27 2.66 -21.68 5.92
C SER A 27 4.01 -21.21 6.46
N GLU A 28 5.09 -21.41 5.70
CA GLU A 28 6.40 -20.84 6.00
C GLU A 28 6.35 -19.32 5.81
N ILE A 29 6.34 -18.58 6.92
CA ILE A 29 6.28 -17.11 6.92
C ILE A 29 7.51 -16.52 7.61
N HIS A 30 8.05 -15.46 7.00
CA HIS A 30 9.07 -14.64 7.63
C HIS A 30 8.39 -13.57 8.48
N LEU A 31 8.63 -13.62 9.79
CA LEU A 31 7.95 -12.74 10.77
C LEU A 31 8.75 -11.46 11.10
N ASP A 32 9.97 -11.31 10.58
CA ASP A 32 10.76 -10.12 10.87
C ASP A 32 10.19 -8.90 10.14
N GLU A 33 10.22 -7.77 10.84
CA GLU A 33 9.84 -6.48 10.28
C GLU A 33 11.07 -5.67 9.88
N CYS A 34 10.91 -4.81 8.86
CA CYS A 34 11.92 -3.81 8.54
C CYS A 34 12.16 -2.88 9.76
N PRO A 35 13.42 -2.57 10.15
CA PRO A 35 13.70 -1.75 11.32
C PRO A 35 13.18 -0.31 11.23
N TYR A 36 12.81 0.15 10.03
CA TYR A 36 12.22 1.47 9.79
C TYR A 36 10.68 1.45 9.74
N SER A 37 10.03 0.27 9.78
CA SER A 37 8.57 0.14 9.66
C SER A 37 7.82 0.90 10.76
N ASN A 38 8.33 0.80 11.99
CA ASN A 38 7.76 1.35 13.21
C ASN A 38 7.83 2.88 13.29
N LEU A 39 8.77 3.50 12.56
CA LEU A 39 8.92 4.96 12.50
C LEU A 39 7.85 5.62 11.64
N SER A 40 7.15 4.84 10.81
CA SER A 40 6.19 5.36 9.84
C SER A 40 4.92 5.92 10.51
N LEU A 41 4.31 6.92 9.86
CA LEU A 41 2.96 7.37 10.18
C LEU A 41 1.96 6.19 10.11
N ARG A 42 2.18 5.26 9.17
CA ARG A 42 1.35 4.06 9.01
C ARG A 42 1.34 3.19 10.27
N ALA A 43 2.49 2.98 10.91
CA ALA A 43 2.56 2.22 12.16
C ALA A 43 1.73 2.89 13.27
N LYS A 44 1.84 4.21 13.42
CA LYS A 44 1.06 4.99 14.40
C LYS A 44 -0.44 4.89 14.14
N ILE A 45 -0.88 5.05 12.89
CA ILE A 45 -2.30 4.93 12.51
C ILE A 45 -2.80 3.51 12.77
N LYS A 46 -2.02 2.47 12.41
CA LYS A 46 -2.36 1.06 12.68
C LYS A 46 -2.55 0.81 14.18
N GLU A 47 -1.68 1.37 15.03
CA GLU A 47 -1.80 1.24 16.48
C GLU A 47 -3.10 1.86 17.01
N VAL A 48 -3.45 3.08 16.55
CA VAL A 48 -4.71 3.75 16.91
C VAL A 48 -5.91 2.90 16.47
N LEU A 49 -5.93 2.43 15.23
CA LEU A 49 -7.01 1.58 14.71
C LEU A 49 -7.12 0.26 15.49
N ASN A 50 -5.99 -0.36 15.84
CA ASN A 50 -5.97 -1.59 16.65
C ASN A 50 -6.52 -1.36 18.06
N LYS A 51 -6.13 -0.25 18.71
CA LYS A 51 -6.64 0.12 20.03
C LYS A 51 -8.15 0.39 19.99
N THR A 52 -8.63 1.12 19.00
CA THR A 52 -10.07 1.39 18.87
C THR A 52 -10.86 0.12 18.57
N GLU A 53 -10.39 -0.73 17.66
CA GLU A 53 -11.00 -2.03 17.34
C GLU A 53 -11.11 -2.93 18.58
N SER A 54 -10.09 -2.94 19.45
CA SER A 54 -10.11 -3.73 20.69
C SER A 54 -11.18 -3.28 21.70
N LYS A 55 -11.55 -1.99 21.67
CA LYS A 55 -12.59 -1.41 22.54
C LYS A 55 -13.97 -1.48 21.90
N HIS A 56 -14.03 -1.34 20.58
CA HIS A 56 -15.24 -1.28 19.78
C HIS A 56 -15.06 -2.19 18.54
N PRO A 57 -15.36 -3.49 18.66
CA PRO A 57 -15.27 -4.42 17.55
C PRO A 57 -16.11 -3.95 16.35
N GLY A 58 -15.56 -4.06 15.14
CA GLY A 58 -16.18 -3.58 13.90
C GLY A 58 -15.77 -2.16 13.49
N THR A 59 -14.93 -1.46 14.27
CA THR A 59 -14.45 -0.12 13.92
C THR A 59 -13.75 -0.09 12.56
N LYS A 60 -12.84 -1.03 12.30
CA LYS A 60 -12.08 -1.08 11.04
C LYS A 60 -12.96 -1.39 9.85
N GLU A 61 -13.96 -2.26 10.04
CA GLU A 61 -14.94 -2.59 9.01
C GLU A 61 -15.78 -1.37 8.68
N ASN A 62 -16.32 -0.67 9.69
CA ASN A 62 -17.09 0.55 9.51
C ASN A 62 -16.27 1.63 8.79
N VAL A 63 -14.99 1.82 9.14
CA VAL A 63 -14.09 2.74 8.44
C VAL A 63 -13.91 2.35 6.97
N LEU A 64 -13.78 1.06 6.68
CA LEU A 64 -13.64 0.55 5.33
C LEU A 64 -14.94 0.75 4.52
N GLU A 65 -16.11 0.46 5.09
CA GLU A 65 -17.41 0.70 4.45
C GLU A 65 -17.64 2.18 4.16
N SER A 66 -17.41 3.06 5.14
CA SER A 66 -17.46 4.52 4.91
C SER A 66 -16.47 4.96 3.82
N PHE A 67 -15.29 4.36 3.75
CA PHE A 67 -14.35 4.64 2.67
C PHE A 67 -14.89 4.19 1.31
N LYS A 68 -15.54 3.02 1.21
CA LYS A 68 -16.16 2.54 -0.05
C LYS A 68 -17.26 3.49 -0.53
N GLU A 69 -18.05 4.07 0.37
CA GLU A 69 -19.11 5.04 0.01
C GLU A 69 -18.54 6.34 -0.57
N ILE A 70 -17.37 6.78 -0.10
CA ILE A 70 -16.71 8.02 -0.55
C ILE A 70 -15.76 7.76 -1.72
N LEU A 71 -15.39 6.50 -1.96
CA LEU A 71 -14.45 6.12 -3.00
C LEU A 71 -15.08 6.33 -4.38
N ASP A 72 -14.86 7.52 -4.93
CA ASP A 72 -15.18 7.82 -6.33
C ASP A 72 -14.07 7.25 -7.23
N VAL A 73 -14.33 6.07 -7.81
CA VAL A 73 -13.43 5.42 -8.78
C VAL A 73 -13.73 5.91 -10.21
N GLU A 74 -14.80 6.69 -10.41
CA GLU A 74 -15.17 7.14 -11.74
C GLU A 74 -14.36 8.39 -12.15
N ASN A 75 -13.71 8.30 -13.30
CA ASN A 75 -13.27 9.43 -14.14
C ASN A 75 -12.01 10.23 -13.78
N ILE A 76 -10.99 9.64 -13.18
CA ILE A 76 -9.62 10.19 -13.36
C ILE A 76 -9.00 9.59 -14.62
N ARG A 77 -9.46 10.04 -15.80
CA ARG A 77 -8.77 9.76 -17.07
C ARG A 77 -7.57 10.69 -17.19
N THR A 78 -6.51 10.40 -16.44
CA THR A 78 -5.22 11.07 -16.68
C THR A 78 -4.57 10.46 -17.91
N VAL A 79 -4.20 11.31 -18.87
CA VAL A 79 -3.37 10.89 -20.00
C VAL A 79 -1.99 10.55 -19.44
N LEU A 80 -1.60 9.29 -19.57
CA LEU A 80 -0.27 8.82 -19.21
C LEU A 80 0.63 8.89 -20.44
N ASN A 81 1.82 9.43 -20.24
CA ASN A 81 2.92 9.44 -21.20
C ASN A 81 3.89 8.28 -20.88
N GLU A 82 4.90 8.12 -21.72
CA GLU A 82 6.00 7.19 -21.47
C GLU A 82 7.23 7.94 -20.95
N CYS A 83 7.91 7.35 -19.96
CA CYS A 83 9.15 7.89 -19.42
C CYS A 83 10.24 7.87 -20.50
N GLU A 84 10.86 9.02 -20.77
CA GLU A 84 11.93 9.12 -21.78
C GLU A 84 13.16 8.24 -21.50
N ARG A 85 13.31 7.75 -20.26
CA ARG A 85 14.47 6.95 -19.85
C ARG A 85 14.24 5.45 -19.80
N CYS A 86 13.09 5.03 -19.26
CA CYS A 86 12.79 3.61 -19.06
C CYS A 86 11.58 3.12 -19.85
N GLY A 87 10.82 4.00 -20.50
CA GLY A 87 9.62 3.65 -21.27
C GLY A 87 8.39 3.25 -20.45
N GLU A 88 8.46 3.33 -19.12
CA GLU A 88 7.34 3.03 -18.22
C GLU A 88 6.29 4.15 -18.18
N PRO A 89 5.01 3.85 -17.91
CA PRO A 89 3.95 4.85 -17.81
C PRO A 89 4.20 5.89 -16.72
N THR A 90 3.97 7.15 -17.03
CA THR A 90 4.17 8.28 -16.11
C THR A 90 3.30 9.47 -16.52
N SER A 91 2.90 10.31 -15.56
CA SER A 91 2.25 11.59 -15.86
C SER A 91 3.25 12.70 -16.20
N ALA A 92 4.55 12.49 -15.95
CA ALA A 92 5.64 13.43 -16.23
C ALA A 92 6.53 12.93 -17.38
N LYS A 93 7.52 13.74 -17.82
CA LYS A 93 8.50 13.33 -18.85
C LYS A 93 9.44 12.20 -18.37
N ILE A 94 9.83 12.25 -17.09
CA ILE A 94 10.67 11.25 -16.43
C ILE A 94 9.85 10.67 -15.29
N CYS A 95 9.86 9.34 -15.11
CA CYS A 95 9.13 8.71 -14.02
C CYS A 95 9.82 8.96 -12.67
N LYS A 96 9.03 8.95 -11.59
CA LYS A 96 9.56 9.27 -10.26
C LYS A 96 10.62 8.30 -9.76
N ALA A 97 10.57 7.04 -10.21
CA ALA A 97 11.61 6.06 -9.93
C ALA A 97 12.96 6.43 -10.56
N CYS A 98 12.97 6.90 -11.80
CA CYS A 98 14.19 7.38 -12.47
C CYS A 98 14.75 8.63 -11.79
N GLU A 99 13.90 9.58 -11.40
CA GLU A 99 14.35 10.78 -10.66
C GLU A 99 15.01 10.42 -9.32
N ILE A 100 14.41 9.50 -8.55
CA ILE A 100 15.00 9.04 -7.27
C ILE A 100 16.36 8.38 -7.51
N LYS A 101 16.50 7.60 -8.59
CA LYS A 101 17.77 6.95 -8.94
C LYS A 101 18.88 7.97 -9.22
N ASP A 102 18.56 9.09 -9.87
CA ASP A 102 19.53 10.17 -10.10
C ASP A 102 19.99 10.81 -8.79
N ILE A 103 19.03 11.18 -7.93
CA ILE A 103 19.32 11.79 -6.63
C ILE A 103 20.27 10.89 -5.83
N VAL A 104 20.02 9.58 -5.83
CA VAL A 104 20.90 8.62 -5.14
C VAL A 104 22.29 8.55 -5.78
N ASN A 105 22.41 8.68 -7.10
CA ASN A 105 23.70 8.65 -7.79
C ASN A 105 24.49 9.95 -7.62
N GLU A 106 23.81 11.10 -7.52
CA GLU A 106 24.43 12.40 -7.25
C GLU A 106 24.99 12.47 -5.83
N ASN A 107 24.24 11.98 -4.83
CA ASN A 107 24.68 11.94 -3.43
C ASN A 107 25.73 10.85 -3.13
N LYS A 108 26.10 10.02 -4.11
CA LYS A 108 27.22 9.06 -4.01
C LYS A 108 28.57 9.66 -4.45
N LYS A 109 28.56 10.82 -5.12
CA LYS A 109 29.76 11.58 -5.45
C LYS A 109 30.13 12.50 -4.29
#